data_AF-A0A2A9G0M1-F1
#
_entry.id   AF-A0A2A9G0M1-F1
#
_cell.length_a   1.000
_cell.length_b   1.000
_cell.length_c   1.000
_cell.angle_alpha   90.00
_cell.angle_beta   90.00
_cell.angle_gamma   90.00
#
_symmetry.space_group_name_H-M   'P 1'
#
loop_
_entity.id
_entity.type
_entity.pdbx_description
1 polymer ?
#
loop_
_entity_poly.entity_id
_entity_poly.type
_entity_poly.pdbx_seq_one_letter_code
_entity_poly.pdbx_strand_id
1 'polypeptide(L)'
;MIRKAVWALLRLGVVFFLYLPVAYAFLIIIQTSRPRFLEMNWDAYIWFTVLLLVVGYCLLRFSRTKELWKLFLISVLGVSVLMMYEGQSYTFSTQNISANALYVSFLFLIPAIHFIVPSVWTRPFLFLLPVSALSWFLRMSIYQPVCFSYELYVSKSTLSPEQYDKAFELVLQSFPTTFIGGSMAFGLLIPYWFALYGPNPVSAYRSLTINLRVIHNAWRRHIKSV
;
A
#
# COMPACT_ATOMS: atom_id res chain seq x y z
N MET A 1 -32.43 4.57 20.38
CA MET A 1 -31.49 3.44 20.30
C MET A 1 -31.72 2.54 19.09
N ILE A 2 -32.97 2.13 18.79
CA ILE A 2 -33.32 1.22 17.69
C ILE A 2 -32.75 1.66 16.33
N ARG A 3 -32.90 2.93 15.95
CA ARG A 3 -32.35 3.45 14.67
C ARG A 3 -30.83 3.27 14.54
N LYS A 4 -30.06 3.46 15.62
CA LYS A 4 -28.60 3.24 15.61
C LYS A 4 -28.26 1.75 15.47
N ALA A 5 -29.02 0.87 16.12
CA ALA A 5 -28.84 -0.57 16.02
C ALA A 5 -29.17 -1.09 14.61
N VAL A 6 -30.27 -0.61 13.99
CA VAL A 6 -30.64 -0.94 12.61
C VAL A 6 -29.56 -0.51 11.62
N TRP A 7 -29.00 0.70 11.78
CA TRP A 7 -27.89 1.15 10.94
C TRP A 7 -26.62 0.32 11.15
N ALA A 8 -26.29 -0.07 12.39
CA ALA A 8 -25.16 -0.94 12.67
C ALA A 8 -25.34 -2.33 12.03
N LEU A 9 -26.54 -2.91 12.10
CA LEU A 9 -26.90 -4.17 11.43
C LEU A 9 -26.79 -4.08 9.91
N LEU A 10 -27.25 -2.99 9.31
CA LEU A 10 -27.13 -2.78 7.87
C LEU A 10 -25.65 -2.67 7.44
N ARG A 11 -24.84 -1.93 8.21
CA ARG A 11 -23.40 -1.84 7.96
C ARG A 11 -22.68 -3.16 8.16
N LEU A 12 -23.09 -3.94 9.16
CA LEU A 12 -22.62 -5.30 9.38
C LEU A 12 -22.90 -6.17 8.14
N GLY A 13 -24.11 -6.11 7.60
CA GLY A 13 -24.47 -6.79 6.35
C GLY A 13 -23.57 -6.38 5.19
N VAL A 14 -23.32 -5.08 5.00
CA VAL A 14 -22.41 -4.59 3.96
C VAL A 14 -20.98 -5.13 4.15
N VAL A 15 -20.49 -5.19 5.39
CA VAL A 15 -19.17 -5.77 5.66
C VAL A 15 -19.13 -7.25 5.32
N PHE A 16 -20.13 -8.03 5.73
CA PHE A 16 -20.14 -9.47 5.47
C PHE A 16 -20.30 -9.81 3.99
N PHE A 17 -21.18 -9.12 3.26
CA PHE A 17 -21.54 -9.50 1.90
C PHE A 17 -20.75 -8.79 0.80
N LEU A 18 -20.17 -7.61 1.07
CA LEU A 18 -19.44 -6.84 0.05
C LEU A 18 -17.97 -6.65 0.40
N TYR A 19 -17.66 -6.39 1.67
CA TYR A 19 -16.29 -6.06 2.08
C TYR A 19 -15.40 -7.30 2.26
N LEU A 20 -15.86 -8.28 3.05
CA LEU A 20 -15.09 -9.48 3.35
C LEU A 20 -14.75 -10.33 2.12
N PRO A 21 -15.64 -10.50 1.11
CA PRO A 21 -15.27 -11.20 -0.12
C PRO A 21 -14.12 -10.54 -0.88
N VAL A 22 -14.10 -9.20 -0.93
CA VAL A 22 -13.00 -8.44 -1.55
C VAL A 22 -11.72 -8.61 -0.75
N ALA A 23 -11.78 -8.48 0.58
CA ALA A 23 -10.64 -8.74 1.45
C ALA A 23 -10.08 -10.15 1.24
N TYR A 24 -10.94 -11.16 1.17
CA TYR A 24 -10.57 -12.55 0.93
C TYR A 24 -9.91 -12.75 -0.44
N ALA A 25 -10.41 -12.11 -1.50
CA ALA A 25 -9.78 -12.14 -2.82
C ALA A 25 -8.37 -11.54 -2.78
N PHE A 26 -8.17 -10.41 -2.09
CA PHE A 26 -6.84 -9.83 -1.88
C PHE A 26 -5.90 -10.76 -1.10
N LEU A 27 -6.41 -11.47 -0.09
CA LEU A 27 -5.62 -12.44 0.67
C LEU A 27 -5.16 -13.59 -0.21
N ILE A 28 -6.03 -14.13 -1.07
CA ILE A 28 -5.64 -15.16 -2.04
C ILE A 28 -4.56 -14.65 -2.98
N ILE A 29 -4.74 -13.45 -3.55
CA ILE A 29 -3.76 -12.85 -4.47
C ILE A 29 -2.40 -12.70 -3.78
N ILE A 30 -2.37 -12.16 -2.56
CA ILE A 30 -1.11 -11.97 -1.83
C ILE A 30 -0.46 -13.30 -1.50
N GLN A 31 -1.24 -14.29 -1.09
CA GLN A 31 -0.77 -15.62 -0.76
C GLN A 31 -0.18 -16.36 -1.96
N THR A 32 -0.74 -16.16 -3.16
CA THR A 32 -0.24 -16.76 -4.42
C THR A 32 0.88 -15.95 -5.05
N SER A 33 0.96 -14.65 -4.76
CA SER A 33 1.94 -13.72 -5.34
C SER A 33 3.38 -13.86 -4.83
N ARG A 34 3.76 -14.97 -4.17
CA ARG A 34 5.16 -15.20 -3.77
C ARG A 34 6.07 -15.14 -5.00
N PRO A 35 6.84 -14.06 -5.23
CA PRO A 35 7.79 -14.05 -6.31
C PRO A 35 8.82 -15.12 -5.98
N ARG A 36 9.02 -16.10 -6.86
CA ARG A 36 9.93 -17.23 -6.65
C ARG A 36 11.41 -16.87 -6.79
N PHE A 37 11.75 -15.59 -6.98
CA PHE A 37 13.07 -15.21 -7.43
C PHE A 37 13.80 -14.35 -6.40
N LEU A 38 14.95 -14.92 -5.99
CA LEU A 38 16.14 -14.34 -5.34
C LEU A 38 15.93 -13.69 -3.97
N GLU A 39 16.73 -14.15 -3.01
CA GLU A 39 16.87 -13.52 -1.70
C GLU A 39 17.34 -12.07 -1.90
N MET A 40 16.62 -11.12 -1.33
CA MET A 40 16.89 -9.71 -1.57
C MET A 40 18.27 -9.31 -0.99
N ASN A 41 19.10 -8.66 -1.81
CA ASN A 41 20.41 -8.18 -1.37
C ASN A 41 20.25 -7.08 -0.30
N TRP A 42 20.62 -7.40 0.95
CA TRP A 42 20.46 -6.50 2.09
C TRP A 42 21.30 -5.22 2.00
N ASP A 43 22.47 -5.27 1.36
CA ASP A 43 23.32 -4.09 1.19
C ASP A 43 22.65 -3.09 0.23
N ALA A 44 22.17 -3.57 -0.91
CA ALA A 44 21.43 -2.75 -1.87
C ALA A 44 20.18 -2.15 -1.22
N TYR A 45 19.45 -2.96 -0.45
CA TYR A 45 18.27 -2.53 0.29
C TYR A 45 18.58 -1.40 1.27
N ILE A 46 19.62 -1.55 2.11
CA ILE A 46 19.98 -0.56 3.13
C ILE A 46 20.40 0.76 2.47
N TRP A 47 21.31 0.71 1.49
CA TRP A 47 21.78 1.90 0.78
C TRP A 47 20.65 2.62 0.07
N PHE A 48 19.78 1.88 -0.60
CA PHE A 48 18.65 2.46 -1.30
C PHE A 48 17.61 3.05 -0.33
N THR A 49 17.39 2.40 0.82
CA THR A 49 16.53 2.94 1.89
C THR A 49 17.06 4.27 2.40
N VAL A 50 18.35 4.36 2.71
CA VAL A 50 19.00 5.60 3.17
C VAL A 50 18.85 6.70 2.11
N LEU A 51 19.09 6.37 0.84
CA LEU A 51 18.92 7.31 -0.27
C LEU A 51 17.49 7.85 -0.34
N LEU A 52 16.48 6.97 -0.32
CA LEU A 52 15.07 7.39 -0.39
C LEU A 52 14.66 8.22 0.83
N LEU A 53 15.17 7.93 2.02
CA LEU A 53 14.92 8.75 3.21
C LEU A 53 15.52 10.15 3.08
N VAL A 54 16.75 10.28 2.57
CA VAL A 54 17.39 11.58 2.31
C VAL A 54 16.61 12.37 1.27
N VAL A 55 16.26 11.75 0.14
CA VAL A 55 15.48 12.38 -0.93
C VAL A 55 14.10 12.80 -0.40
N GLY A 56 13.41 11.90 0.31
CA GLY A 56 12.11 12.18 0.92
C GLY A 56 12.16 13.32 1.94
N TYR A 57 13.22 13.41 2.74
CA TYR A 57 13.43 14.50 3.69
C TYR A 57 13.68 15.84 2.98
N CYS A 58 14.53 15.86 1.96
CA CYS A 58 14.75 17.05 1.15
C CYS A 58 13.43 17.53 0.52
N LEU A 59 12.66 16.63 -0.08
CA LEU A 59 11.37 16.96 -0.69
C LEU A 59 10.34 17.43 0.35
N LEU A 60 10.32 16.85 1.55
CA LEU A 60 9.48 17.32 2.65
C LEU A 60 9.81 18.78 3.05
N ARG A 61 11.09 19.17 2.99
CA ARG A 61 11.53 20.53 3.36
C ARG A 61 11.23 21.55 2.26
N PHE A 62 11.45 21.20 1.00
CA PHE A 62 11.41 22.17 -0.10
C PHE A 62 10.11 22.16 -0.92
N SER A 63 9.31 21.10 -0.85
CA SER A 63 8.09 20.99 -1.64
C SER A 63 6.87 21.61 -0.97
N ARG A 64 5.91 22.03 -1.79
CA ARG A 64 4.57 22.47 -1.34
C ARG A 64 3.72 21.29 -0.86
N THR A 65 3.96 20.07 -1.34
CA THR A 65 3.14 18.88 -1.05
C THR A 65 3.64 18.10 0.18
N LYS A 66 3.79 18.77 1.32
CA LYS A 66 4.40 18.20 2.54
C LYS A 66 3.73 16.90 3.01
N GLU A 67 2.41 16.80 2.97
CA GLU A 67 1.69 15.59 3.41
C GLU A 67 1.99 14.37 2.55
N LEU A 68 2.22 14.56 1.24
CA LEU A 68 2.61 13.49 0.33
C LEU A 68 4.02 12.97 0.67
N TRP A 69 4.95 13.86 1.03
CA TRP A 69 6.31 13.46 1.41
C TRP A 69 6.39 12.85 2.80
N LYS A 70 5.52 13.25 3.74
CA LYS A 70 5.34 12.52 5.01
C LYS A 70 4.87 11.09 4.77
N LEU A 71 3.84 10.93 3.93
CA LEU A 71 3.33 9.61 3.54
C LEU A 71 4.46 8.77 2.90
N PHE A 72 5.21 9.35 1.97
CA PHE A 72 6.34 8.69 1.33
C PHE A 72 7.41 8.22 2.34
N LEU A 73 7.86 9.09 3.25
CA LEU A 73 8.85 8.74 4.27
C LEU A 73 8.37 7.60 5.19
N ILE A 74 7.12 7.69 5.65
CA ILE A 74 6.54 6.64 6.49
C ILE A 74 6.42 5.33 5.70
N SER A 75 6.06 5.40 4.41
CA SER A 75 5.98 4.22 3.56
C SER A 75 7.35 3.61 3.24
N VAL A 76 8.41 4.39 3.16
CA VAL A 76 9.79 3.86 3.06
C VAL A 76 10.13 3.01 4.28
N LEU A 77 9.79 3.48 5.49
CA LEU A 77 9.92 2.67 6.72
C LEU A 77 8.95 1.49 6.73
N GLY A 78 7.75 1.65 6.16
CA GLY A 78 6.79 0.57 5.99
C GLY A 78 7.31 -0.56 5.10
N VAL A 79 8.16 -0.27 4.11
CA VAL A 79 8.87 -1.32 3.36
C VAL A 79 9.72 -2.15 4.30
N SER A 80 10.46 -1.55 5.23
CA SER A 80 11.27 -2.31 6.21
C SER A 80 10.43 -3.30 7.00
N VAL A 81 9.24 -2.90 7.43
CA VAL A 81 8.31 -3.79 8.13
C VAL A 81 7.90 -4.96 7.22
N LEU A 82 7.56 -4.71 5.96
CA LEU A 82 7.20 -5.78 5.01
C LEU A 82 8.37 -6.75 4.75
N MET A 83 9.59 -6.24 4.75
CA MET A 83 10.81 -7.04 4.56
C MET A 83 11.15 -7.90 5.78
N MET A 84 10.91 -7.41 7.01
CA MET A 84 11.13 -8.20 8.24
C MET A 84 10.31 -9.49 8.28
N TYR A 85 9.15 -9.50 7.62
CA TYR A 85 8.25 -10.65 7.57
C TYR A 85 8.34 -11.44 6.26
N GLU A 86 9.34 -11.14 5.42
CA GLU A 86 9.58 -11.90 4.20
C GLU A 86 10.03 -13.34 4.51
N GLY A 87 9.57 -14.30 3.71
CA GLY A 87 9.83 -15.73 3.92
C GLY A 87 9.12 -16.35 5.14
N GLN A 88 8.61 -15.54 6.08
CA GLN A 88 7.91 -16.01 7.26
C GLN A 88 6.52 -16.53 6.91
N SER A 89 6.19 -17.72 7.40
CA SER A 89 4.90 -18.35 7.15
C SER A 89 4.45 -19.16 8.37
N TYR A 90 3.17 -19.08 8.67
CA TYR A 90 2.56 -19.70 9.85
C TYR A 90 1.57 -20.77 9.40
N THR A 91 1.66 -21.94 10.01
CA THR A 91 0.69 -23.02 9.80
C THR A 91 -0.52 -22.78 10.69
N PHE A 92 -1.68 -22.59 10.08
CA PHE A 92 -2.95 -22.54 10.78
C PHE A 92 -3.84 -23.67 10.27
N SER A 93 -4.11 -24.65 11.13
CA SER A 93 -4.77 -25.91 10.75
C SER A 93 -4.02 -26.60 9.59
N THR A 94 -4.61 -26.67 8.39
CA THR A 94 -4.03 -27.30 7.19
C THR A 94 -3.45 -26.30 6.19
N GLN A 95 -3.58 -24.99 6.44
CA GLN A 95 -3.12 -23.96 5.50
C GLN A 95 -1.84 -23.29 6.01
N ASN A 96 -0.84 -23.19 5.14
CA ASN A 96 0.34 -22.38 5.40
C ASN A 96 0.08 -20.95 4.93
N ILE A 97 -0.06 -20.00 5.84
CA ILE A 97 -0.38 -18.58 5.54
C ILE A 97 0.90 -17.75 5.67
N SER A 98 1.20 -16.93 4.67
CA SER A 98 2.36 -16.01 4.75
C SER A 98 2.12 -14.91 5.78
N ALA A 99 3.19 -14.49 6.47
CA ALA A 99 3.12 -13.37 7.42
C ALA A 99 2.60 -12.09 6.76
N ASN A 100 2.96 -11.85 5.49
CA ASN A 100 2.45 -10.73 4.69
C ASN A 100 0.93 -10.82 4.44
N ALA A 101 0.38 -12.01 4.20
CA ALA A 101 -1.06 -12.19 4.06
C ALA A 101 -1.79 -11.94 5.39
N LEU A 102 -1.22 -12.36 6.52
CA LEU A 102 -1.76 -12.04 7.85
C LEU A 102 -1.74 -10.53 8.11
N TYR A 103 -0.63 -9.85 7.81
CA TYR A 103 -0.51 -8.41 7.92
C TYR A 103 -1.60 -7.69 7.13
N VAL A 104 -1.82 -8.07 5.87
CA VAL A 104 -2.88 -7.49 5.05
C VAL A 104 -4.27 -7.83 5.60
N SER A 105 -4.48 -9.02 6.15
CA SER A 105 -5.75 -9.38 6.82
C SER A 105 -6.08 -8.39 7.93
N PHE A 106 -5.10 -8.06 8.77
CA PHE A 106 -5.27 -7.05 9.82
C PHE A 106 -5.60 -5.66 9.27
N LEU A 107 -4.95 -5.25 8.18
CA LEU A 107 -5.25 -3.96 7.53
C LEU A 107 -6.67 -3.89 6.97
N PHE A 108 -7.26 -5.00 6.53
CA PHE A 108 -8.66 -5.03 6.11
C PHE A 108 -9.63 -5.04 7.30
N LEU A 109 -9.23 -5.51 8.49
CA LEU A 109 -10.11 -5.50 9.68
C LEU A 109 -10.33 -4.10 10.25
N ILE A 110 -9.28 -3.28 10.32
CA ILE A 110 -9.33 -1.90 10.86
C ILE A 110 -10.45 -1.05 10.24
N PRO A 111 -10.52 -0.85 8.92
CA PRO A 111 -11.56 -0.06 8.27
C PRO A 111 -12.94 -0.72 8.36
N ALA A 112 -13.03 -2.05 8.41
CA ALA A 112 -14.30 -2.77 8.57
C ALA A 112 -14.91 -2.49 9.95
N ILE A 113 -14.10 -2.58 11.01
CA ILE A 113 -14.51 -2.24 12.38
C ILE A 113 -14.91 -0.77 12.45
N HIS A 114 -14.10 0.14 11.88
CA HIS A 114 -14.42 1.57 11.86
C HIS A 114 -15.72 1.85 11.09
N PHE A 115 -16.00 1.13 10.02
CA PHE A 115 -17.22 1.31 9.25
C PHE A 115 -18.46 0.90 10.06
N ILE A 116 -18.43 -0.27 10.70
CA ILE A 116 -19.55 -0.77 11.52
C ILE A 116 -19.76 0.16 12.73
N VAL A 117 -18.69 0.41 13.49
CA VAL A 117 -18.69 1.24 14.70
C VAL A 117 -17.66 2.36 14.55
N PRO A 118 -18.05 3.51 13.96
CA PRO A 118 -17.17 4.66 13.85
C PRO A 118 -16.78 5.13 15.23
N SER A 119 -15.48 5.12 15.50
CA SER A 119 -14.93 5.51 16.79
C SER A 119 -13.72 6.42 16.63
N VAL A 120 -13.50 7.28 17.63
CA VAL A 120 -12.31 8.13 17.70
C VAL A 120 -11.04 7.28 17.85
N TRP A 121 -11.16 6.08 18.42
CA TRP A 121 -10.06 5.14 18.63
C TRP A 121 -9.63 4.42 17.36
N THR A 122 -10.56 4.05 16.48
CA THR A 122 -10.23 3.35 15.22
C THR A 122 -9.79 4.29 14.11
N ARG A 123 -10.14 5.59 14.21
CA ARG A 123 -9.83 6.59 13.18
C ARG A 123 -8.32 6.82 12.94
N PRO A 124 -7.45 6.94 13.95
CA PRO A 124 -6.01 7.05 13.74
C PRO A 124 -5.47 5.89 12.92
N PHE A 125 -5.89 4.65 13.18
CA PHE A 125 -5.36 3.48 12.48
C PHE A 125 -5.70 3.44 10.98
N LEU A 126 -6.65 4.24 10.50
CA LEU A 126 -6.97 4.30 9.07
C LEU A 126 -5.81 4.81 8.21
N PHE A 127 -4.86 5.59 8.75
CA PHE A 127 -3.69 6.04 7.98
C PHE A 127 -2.78 4.86 7.58
N LEU A 128 -2.84 3.73 8.29
CA LEU A 128 -2.03 2.55 7.98
C LEU A 128 -2.33 1.99 6.60
N LEU A 129 -3.54 2.20 6.06
CA LEU A 129 -3.93 1.69 4.75
C LEU A 129 -3.20 2.39 3.60
N PRO A 130 -3.26 3.73 3.45
CA PRO A 130 -2.47 4.42 2.42
C PRO A 130 -0.97 4.23 2.62
N VAL A 131 -0.48 4.18 3.87
CA VAL A 131 0.93 3.88 4.14
C VAL A 131 1.30 2.49 3.61
N SER A 132 0.50 1.47 3.91
CA SER A 132 0.78 0.09 3.51
C SER A 132 0.63 -0.12 2.01
N ALA A 133 -0.36 0.53 1.39
CA ALA A 133 -0.53 0.52 -0.06
C ALA A 133 0.72 1.05 -0.76
N LEU A 134 1.20 2.23 -0.34
CA LEU A 134 2.41 2.81 -0.91
C LEU A 134 3.66 2.01 -0.53
N SER A 135 3.74 1.43 0.66
CA SER A 135 4.87 0.58 1.06
C SER A 135 4.96 -0.66 0.17
N TRP A 136 3.84 -1.33 -0.09
CA TRP A 136 3.81 -2.49 -1.00
C TRP A 136 4.16 -2.10 -2.44
N PHE A 137 3.65 -0.94 -2.90
CA PHE A 137 4.03 -0.41 -4.20
C PHE A 137 5.54 -0.13 -4.27
N LEU A 138 6.13 0.53 -3.27
CA LEU A 138 7.56 0.79 -3.23
C LEU A 138 8.36 -0.52 -3.21
N ARG A 139 7.95 -1.49 -2.39
CA ARG A 139 8.61 -2.79 -2.29
C ARG A 139 8.67 -3.50 -3.65
N MET A 140 7.52 -3.68 -4.29
CA MET A 140 7.42 -4.43 -5.55
C MET A 140 7.93 -3.62 -6.73
N SER A 141 7.48 -2.37 -6.90
CA SER A 141 7.74 -1.59 -8.10
C SER A 141 9.11 -0.92 -8.13
N ILE A 142 9.78 -0.78 -6.98
CA ILE A 142 11.05 -0.05 -6.88
C ILE A 142 12.14 -0.91 -6.22
N TYR A 143 11.97 -1.29 -4.95
CA TYR A 143 13.02 -1.98 -4.20
C TYR A 143 13.41 -3.29 -4.85
N GLN A 144 12.44 -4.12 -5.21
CA GLN A 144 12.69 -5.43 -5.79
C GLN A 144 13.45 -5.34 -7.13
N PRO A 145 13.01 -4.55 -8.13
CA PRO A 145 13.77 -4.31 -9.36
C PRO A 145 15.19 -3.75 -9.14
N VAL A 146 15.35 -2.80 -8.21
CA VAL A 146 16.65 -2.20 -7.89
C VAL A 146 17.60 -3.23 -7.28
N CYS A 147 17.13 -4.01 -6.31
CA CYS A 147 17.94 -5.05 -5.67
C CYS A 147 18.35 -6.13 -6.67
N PHE A 148 17.44 -6.56 -7.56
CA PHE A 148 17.76 -7.53 -8.62
C PHE A 148 18.77 -6.98 -9.63
N SER A 149 18.63 -5.72 -10.03
CA SER A 149 19.58 -5.09 -10.95
C SER A 149 20.98 -4.98 -10.33
N TYR A 150 21.03 -4.68 -9.04
CA TYR A 150 22.29 -4.61 -8.29
C TYR A 150 22.96 -5.98 -8.16
N GLU A 151 22.19 -7.01 -7.79
CA GLU A 151 22.72 -8.38 -7.67
C GLU A 151 23.25 -8.90 -9.01
N LEU A 152 22.53 -8.64 -10.10
CA LEU A 152 22.99 -8.98 -11.43
C LEU A 152 24.28 -8.25 -11.80
N TYR A 153 24.37 -6.95 -11.49
CA TYR A 153 25.58 -6.15 -11.73
C TYR A 153 26.80 -6.72 -10.98
N VAL A 154 26.64 -7.08 -9.70
CA VAL A 154 27.71 -7.67 -8.89
C VAL A 154 28.11 -9.06 -9.41
N SER A 155 27.16 -9.83 -9.93
CA SER A 155 27.38 -11.19 -10.45
C SER A 155 28.02 -11.24 -11.84
N LYS A 156 28.29 -10.08 -12.46
CA LYS A 156 28.84 -10.02 -13.83
C LYS A 156 30.19 -10.72 -13.97
N SER A 157 31.06 -10.64 -12.95
CA SER A 157 32.38 -11.27 -12.99
C SER A 157 32.35 -12.78 -12.76
N THR A 158 31.24 -13.32 -12.27
CA THR A 158 31.09 -14.74 -11.91
C THR A 158 30.32 -15.55 -12.94
N LEU A 159 29.50 -14.89 -13.77
CA LEU A 159 28.64 -15.54 -14.76
C LEU A 159 29.30 -15.60 -16.14
N SER A 160 28.97 -16.63 -16.92
CA SER A 160 29.31 -16.61 -18.35
C SER A 160 28.51 -15.52 -19.07
N PRO A 161 29.00 -14.98 -20.21
CA PRO A 161 28.27 -13.96 -20.97
C PRO A 161 26.83 -14.37 -21.32
N GLU A 162 26.66 -15.62 -21.76
CA GLU A 162 25.35 -16.17 -22.14
C GLU A 162 24.38 -16.28 -20.94
N GLN A 163 24.89 -16.66 -19.77
CA GLN A 163 24.09 -16.73 -18.54
C GLN A 163 23.72 -15.33 -18.04
N TYR A 164 24.64 -14.38 -18.15
CA TYR A 164 24.41 -12.99 -17.77
C TYR A 164 23.33 -12.35 -18.65
N ASP A 165 23.42 -12.50 -19.97
CA ASP A 165 22.45 -11.93 -20.91
C ASP A 165 21.04 -12.51 -20.67
N LYS A 166 20.95 -13.81 -20.43
CA LYS A 166 19.69 -14.48 -20.08
C LYS A 166 19.13 -13.98 -18.74
N ALA A 167 19.97 -13.81 -17.72
CA ALA A 167 19.54 -13.28 -16.42
C ALA A 167 19.10 -11.82 -16.52
N PHE A 168 19.80 -11.00 -17.31
CA PHE A 168 19.46 -9.61 -17.59
C PHE A 168 18.09 -9.49 -18.28
N GLU A 169 17.83 -10.34 -19.28
CA GLU A 169 16.53 -10.37 -19.95
C GLU A 169 15.39 -10.74 -18.98
N LEU A 170 15.59 -11.75 -18.13
CA LEU A 170 14.60 -12.13 -17.11
C LEU A 170 14.33 -11.01 -16.10
N VAL A 171 15.38 -10.30 -15.67
CA VAL A 171 15.25 -9.13 -14.79
C VAL A 171 14.42 -8.06 -15.48
N LEU A 172 14.72 -7.68 -16.72
CA LEU A 172 13.94 -6.67 -17.45
C LEU A 172 12.48 -7.08 -17.64
N GLN A 173 12.21 -8.34 -17.98
CA GLN A 173 10.85 -8.87 -18.13
C GLN A 173 10.07 -8.87 -16.80
N SER A 174 10.76 -8.87 -15.65
CA SER A 174 10.12 -8.79 -14.34
C SER A 174 9.68 -7.37 -13.95
N PHE A 175 10.15 -6.31 -14.61
CA PHE A 175 9.81 -4.93 -14.24
C PHE A 175 8.31 -4.62 -14.44
N PRO A 176 7.70 -4.95 -15.60
CA PRO A 176 6.26 -4.74 -15.77
C PRO A 176 5.42 -5.54 -14.78
N THR A 177 5.80 -6.79 -14.50
CA THR A 177 5.02 -7.67 -13.60
C THR A 177 5.11 -7.20 -12.15
N THR A 178 6.30 -6.81 -11.69
CA THR A 178 6.51 -6.23 -10.36
C THR A 178 5.82 -4.87 -10.20
N PHE A 179 5.84 -4.02 -11.24
CA PHE A 179 5.11 -2.75 -11.24
C PHE A 179 3.59 -2.93 -11.17
N ILE A 180 3.03 -3.86 -11.95
CA ILE A 180 1.60 -4.18 -11.91
C ILE A 180 1.23 -4.75 -10.54
N GLY A 181 2.02 -5.69 -10.02
CA GLY A 181 1.82 -6.28 -8.69
C GLY A 181 1.85 -5.24 -7.57
N GLY A 182 2.81 -4.31 -7.62
CA GLY A 182 2.86 -3.18 -6.68
C GLY A 182 1.66 -2.24 -6.83
N SER A 183 1.21 -1.98 -8.06
CA SER A 183 0.07 -1.10 -8.32
C SER A 183 -1.25 -1.66 -7.78
N MET A 184 -1.41 -2.98 -7.75
CA MET A 184 -2.58 -3.63 -7.14
C MET A 184 -2.72 -3.30 -5.64
N ALA A 185 -1.63 -2.95 -4.94
CA ALA A 185 -1.68 -2.57 -3.54
C ALA A 185 -2.51 -1.30 -3.27
N PHE A 186 -2.68 -0.43 -4.28
CA PHE A 186 -3.59 0.72 -4.17
C PHE A 186 -5.06 0.31 -4.05
N GLY A 187 -5.40 -0.96 -4.27
CA GLY A 187 -6.70 -1.53 -3.89
C GLY A 187 -7.01 -1.37 -2.40
N LEU A 188 -6.00 -1.30 -1.52
CA LEU A 188 -6.18 -0.99 -0.09
C LEU A 188 -6.77 0.41 0.17
N LEU A 189 -6.71 1.30 -0.81
CA LEU A 189 -7.38 2.59 -0.71
C LEU A 189 -8.91 2.45 -0.75
N ILE A 190 -9.46 1.42 -1.41
CA ILE A 190 -10.90 1.19 -1.47
C ILE A 190 -11.49 1.05 -0.06
N PRO A 191 -10.99 0.14 0.82
CA PRO A 191 -11.39 0.11 2.22
C PRO A 191 -11.24 1.43 2.96
N TYR A 192 -10.15 2.15 2.71
CA TYR A 192 -9.84 3.41 3.38
C TYR A 192 -10.89 4.48 3.06
N TRP A 193 -11.23 4.65 1.78
CA TRP A 193 -12.31 5.52 1.33
C TRP A 193 -13.65 5.09 1.91
N PHE A 194 -13.92 3.77 1.90
CA PHE A 194 -15.15 3.21 2.43
C PHE A 194 -15.32 3.50 3.93
N ALA A 195 -14.26 3.36 4.73
CA ALA A 195 -14.28 3.66 6.15
C ALA A 195 -14.39 5.15 6.46
N LEU A 196 -13.77 6.02 5.65
CA LEU A 196 -13.83 7.47 5.88
C LEU A 196 -15.21 8.08 5.59
N TYR A 197 -15.84 7.66 4.50
CA TYR A 197 -17.03 8.34 3.97
C TYR A 197 -18.31 7.50 4.09
N GLY A 198 -18.18 6.18 4.09
CA GLY A 198 -19.29 5.25 4.19
C GLY A 198 -20.13 5.35 5.48
N PRO A 199 -19.56 5.67 6.67
CA PRO A 199 -20.35 5.75 7.88
C PRO A 199 -21.39 6.88 7.90
N ASN A 200 -21.11 8.00 7.21
CA ASN A 200 -22.04 9.13 7.16
C ASN A 200 -22.01 9.79 5.77
N PRO A 201 -22.71 9.21 4.78
CA PRO A 201 -22.65 9.66 3.40
C PRO A 201 -23.18 11.09 3.23
N VAL A 202 -24.13 11.52 4.06
CA VAL A 202 -24.70 12.88 4.01
C VAL A 202 -23.67 13.93 4.45
N SER A 203 -22.98 13.66 5.56
CA SER A 203 -21.90 14.54 6.05
C SER A 203 -20.71 14.54 5.08
N ALA A 204 -20.35 13.37 4.55
CA ALA A 204 -19.30 13.22 3.55
C ALA A 204 -19.61 14.05 2.29
N TYR A 205 -20.82 13.92 1.75
CA TYR A 205 -21.27 14.66 0.57
C TYR A 205 -21.24 16.18 0.79
N ARG A 206 -21.73 16.65 1.94
CA ARG A 206 -21.66 18.08 2.30
C ARG A 206 -20.21 18.58 2.41
N SER A 207 -19.32 17.82 3.05
CA SER A 207 -17.91 18.21 3.15
C SER A 207 -17.23 18.23 1.78
N LEU A 208 -17.50 17.25 0.93
CA LEU A 208 -16.90 17.16 -0.40
C LEU A 208 -17.37 18.32 -1.30
N THR A 209 -18.67 18.62 -1.30
CA THR A 209 -19.24 19.73 -2.08
C THR A 209 -18.70 21.09 -1.63
N ILE A 210 -18.49 21.30 -0.33
CA ILE A 210 -17.85 22.52 0.19
C ILE A 210 -16.40 22.61 -0.32
N ASN A 211 -15.61 21.55 -0.16
CA ASN A 211 -14.20 21.54 -0.59
C ASN A 211 -14.05 21.75 -2.10
N LEU A 212 -14.87 21.08 -2.92
CA LEU A 212 -14.89 21.26 -4.37
C LEU A 212 -15.27 22.69 -4.76
N ARG A 213 -16.21 23.32 -4.05
CA ARG A 213 -16.58 24.72 -4.27
C ARG A 213 -15.43 25.67 -3.93
N VAL A 214 -14.67 25.39 -2.87
CA VAL A 214 -13.46 26.16 -2.51
C VAL A 214 -12.40 26.05 -3.60
N ILE A 215 -12.12 24.83 -4.08
CA ILE A 215 -11.16 24.58 -5.16
C ILE A 215 -11.61 25.29 -6.44
N HIS A 216 -12.87 25.14 -6.83
CA HIS A 216 -13.43 25.82 -8.01
C HIS A 216 -13.30 27.34 -7.91
N ASN A 217 -13.62 27.92 -6.75
CA ASN A 217 -13.50 29.36 -6.52
C ASN A 217 -12.05 29.84 -6.50
N ALA A 218 -11.12 29.04 -5.99
CA ALA A 218 -9.69 29.34 -6.03
C ALA A 218 -9.16 29.31 -7.48
N TRP A 219 -9.56 28.31 -8.26
CA TRP A 219 -9.21 28.19 -9.67
C TRP A 219 -9.77 29.36 -10.51
N ARG A 220 -11.03 29.73 -10.27
CA ARG A 220 -11.67 30.88 -10.93
C ARG A 220 -11.02 32.22 -10.57
N ARG A 221 -10.50 32.38 -9.34
CA ARG A 221 -9.73 33.57 -8.95
C ARG A 221 -8.37 33.61 -9.63
N HIS A 222 -7.70 32.46 -9.75
CA HIS A 222 -6.40 32.36 -10.41
C HIS A 222 -6.49 32.68 -11.92
N ILE A 223 -7.60 32.33 -12.58
CA ILE A 223 -7.84 32.68 -13.99
C ILE A 223 -8.15 34.16 -14.18
N LYS A 224 -8.78 34.82 -13.21
CA LYS A 224 -9.08 36.26 -13.28
C LYS A 224 -7.88 37.15 -12.94
N SER A 225 -6.82 36.59 -12.35
CA SER A 225 -5.60 37.30 -11.98
C SER A 225 -4.45 37.12 -12.98
N VAL A 226 -4.70 36.42 -14.09
CA VAL A 226 -3.80 36.25 -15.24
C VAL A 226 -4.45 36.98 -16.42
#